data_AF-A0A1Y5IC63-F1
#
_entry.id   AF-A0A1Y5IC63-F1
#
_cell.length_a   1.000
_cell.length_b   1.000
_cell.length_c   1.000
_cell.angle_alpha   90.00
_cell.angle_beta   90.00
_cell.angle_gamma   90.00
#
_symmetry.space_group_name_H-M   'P 1'
#
loop_
_entity.id
_entity.type
_entity.pdbx_description
1 polymer ?
#
loop_
_entity_poly.entity_id
_entity_poly.type
_entity_poly.pdbx_seq_one_letter_code
_entity_poly.pdbx_strand_id
1 'polypeptide(L)'
;MPKDDHADTGLSKKDYKRRLRALQIELVKIQRRAITHGHRILVIFEGRDAAGKDGVIKRIADHLSPRETRIVALGKPSDRDTRSWYFQRYAPHLPADGEIALFNRSWYNRAGVEPVMGFASDQEVEAFYDNVGAFEQMLVRDGTQILKYY
;
A
#
# COMPACT_ATOMS: atom_id res chain seq x y z
N MET A 1 31.16 -30.00 -23.35
CA MET A 1 30.02 -29.07 -23.22
C MET A 1 30.33 -28.14 -22.06
N PRO A 2 30.38 -26.82 -22.27
CA PRO A 2 30.55 -25.89 -21.15
C PRO A 2 29.33 -25.97 -20.25
N LYS A 3 29.54 -25.99 -18.93
CA LYS A 3 28.46 -25.84 -17.95
C LYS A 3 27.97 -24.40 -18.03
N ASP A 4 26.68 -24.21 -18.19
CA ASP A 4 26.03 -22.91 -18.09
C ASP A 4 26.17 -22.39 -16.66
N ASP A 5 27.12 -21.48 -16.45
CA ASP A 5 27.24 -20.66 -15.24
C ASP A 5 26.09 -19.65 -15.25
N HIS A 6 24.93 -20.06 -14.75
CA HIS A 6 23.91 -19.11 -14.30
C HIS A 6 24.46 -18.39 -13.06
N ALA A 7 25.20 -17.30 -13.26
CA ALA A 7 25.56 -16.39 -12.19
C ALA A 7 24.27 -15.89 -11.53
N ASP A 8 24.05 -16.29 -10.28
CA ASP A 8 23.06 -15.68 -9.39
C ASP A 8 23.45 -14.21 -9.22
N THR A 9 22.87 -13.32 -10.03
CA THR A 9 23.08 -11.87 -9.97
C THR A 9 22.37 -11.23 -8.77
N GLY A 10 21.97 -12.02 -7.78
CA GLY A 10 21.31 -11.58 -6.56
C GLY A 10 22.21 -10.73 -5.68
N LEU A 11 21.61 -9.74 -5.03
CA LEU A 11 22.28 -8.93 -4.03
C LEU A 11 22.70 -9.82 -2.84
N SER A 12 23.98 -9.79 -2.44
CA SER A 12 24.43 -10.63 -1.32
C SER A 12 23.63 -10.31 -0.05
N LYS A 13 23.36 -11.32 0.78
CA LYS A 13 22.60 -11.14 2.03
C LYS A 13 23.21 -10.08 2.95
N LYS A 14 24.54 -9.94 2.94
CA LYS A 14 25.28 -8.93 3.70
C LYS A 14 25.04 -7.53 3.15
N ASP A 15 25.11 -7.36 1.83
CA ASP A 15 24.86 -6.08 1.17
C ASP A 15 23.40 -5.65 1.32
N TYR A 16 22.47 -6.59 1.20
CA TYR A 16 21.03 -6.35 1.39
C TYR A 16 20.76 -5.78 2.79
N LYS A 17 21.23 -6.46 3.84
CA LYS A 17 21.04 -6.01 5.22
C LYS A 17 21.66 -4.64 5.48
N ARG A 18 22.84 -4.37 4.91
CA ARG A 18 23.50 -3.06 5.03
C ARG A 18 22.67 -1.96 4.39
N ARG A 19 22.23 -2.16 3.15
CA ARG A 19 21.41 -1.17 2.42
C ARG A 19 20.05 -0.97 3.08
N LEU A 20 19.38 -2.06 3.49
CA LEU A 20 18.10 -2.01 4.19
C LEU A 20 18.20 -1.18 5.47
N ARG A 21 19.21 -1.42 6.30
CA ARG A 21 19.41 -0.65 7.53
C ARG A 21 19.61 0.84 7.27
N ALA A 22 20.39 1.20 6.24
CA ALA A 22 20.57 2.59 5.86
C ALA A 22 19.25 3.24 5.43
N LEU A 23 18.44 2.55 4.61
CA LEU A 23 17.12 3.03 4.19
C LEU A 23 16.14 3.15 5.36
N GLN A 24 16.16 2.23 6.31
CA GLN A 24 15.30 2.29 7.49
C GLN A 24 15.63 3.49 8.39
N ILE A 25 16.90 3.90 8.47
CA ILE A 25 17.27 5.14 9.16
C ILE A 25 16.65 6.35 8.45
N GLU A 26 16.67 6.38 7.13
CA GLU A 26 16.02 7.46 6.37
C GLU A 26 14.49 7.44 6.52
N LEU A 27 13.86 6.25 6.58
CA LEU A 27 12.42 6.12 6.86
C LEU A 27 12.04 6.71 8.23
N VAL A 28 12.85 6.49 9.27
CA VAL A 28 12.62 7.12 10.58
C VAL A 28 12.72 8.64 10.50
N LYS A 29 13.66 9.19 9.72
CA LYS A 29 13.76 10.64 9.50
C LYS A 29 12.53 11.18 8.76
N ILE A 30 12.03 10.45 7.76
CA ILE A 30 10.79 10.78 7.03
C ILE A 30 9.61 10.80 8.01
N GLN A 31 9.43 9.75 8.82
CA GLN A 31 8.34 9.69 9.79
C GLN A 31 8.41 10.85 10.79
N ARG A 32 9.61 11.16 11.32
CA ARG A 32 9.79 12.30 12.21
C ARG A 32 9.37 13.62 11.55
N ARG A 33 9.71 13.82 10.27
CA ARG A 33 9.28 15.00 9.51
C ARG A 33 7.77 15.01 9.31
N ALA A 34 7.17 13.87 8.98
CA ALA A 34 5.72 13.76 8.83
C ALA A 34 5.01 14.17 10.12
N ILE A 35 5.42 13.62 11.27
CA ILE A 35 4.87 13.96 12.59
C ILE A 35 5.02 15.45 12.90
N THR A 36 6.19 16.03 12.62
CA THR A 36 6.49 17.43 12.97
C THR A 36 5.71 18.43 12.12
N HIS A 37 5.47 18.12 10.85
CA HIS A 37 4.85 19.04 9.89
C HIS A 37 3.41 18.63 9.51
N GLY A 38 2.85 17.61 10.17
CA GLY A 38 1.51 17.10 9.88
C GLY A 38 1.37 16.47 8.49
N HIS A 39 2.43 15.92 7.88
CA HIS A 39 2.29 15.27 6.58
C HIS A 39 1.49 13.96 6.70
N ARG A 40 0.54 13.77 5.78
CA ARG A 40 -0.28 12.56 5.62
C ARG A 40 0.28 11.73 4.49
N ILE A 41 0.76 10.53 4.78
CA ILE A 41 1.36 9.65 3.77
C ILE A 41 0.55 8.38 3.65
N LEU A 42 0.04 8.12 2.44
CA LEU A 42 -0.63 6.88 2.09
C LEU A 42 0.24 6.11 1.09
N VAL A 43 0.58 4.87 1.43
CA VAL A 43 1.31 3.95 0.54
C VAL A 43 0.44 2.75 0.22
N ILE A 44 0.15 2.54 -1.06
CA ILE A 44 -0.66 1.44 -1.57
C ILE A 44 0.25 0.41 -2.21
N PHE A 45 0.14 -0.84 -1.75
CA PHE A 45 0.83 -1.99 -2.31
C PHE A 45 -0.19 -2.90 -3.01
N GLU A 46 -0.15 -2.90 -4.34
CA GLU A 46 -0.86 -3.84 -5.20
C GLU A 46 0.11 -4.88 -5.78
N GLY A 47 -0.44 -5.87 -6.48
CA GLY A 47 0.33 -6.92 -7.15
C GLY A 47 -0.28 -8.30 -6.96
N ARG A 48 0.28 -9.29 -7.66
CA ARG A 48 -0.18 -10.69 -7.60
C ARG A 48 -0.03 -11.30 -6.21
N ASP A 49 -0.74 -12.40 -5.96
CA ASP A 49 -0.49 -13.22 -4.78
C ASP A 49 0.96 -13.72 -4.78
N ALA A 50 1.56 -13.79 -3.60
CA ALA A 50 2.97 -14.11 -3.38
C ALA A 50 4.01 -13.17 -4.03
N ALA A 51 3.62 -11.98 -4.53
CA ALA A 51 4.55 -10.98 -5.08
C ALA A 51 5.48 -10.32 -4.04
N GLY A 52 5.32 -10.62 -2.75
CA GLY A 52 6.20 -10.14 -1.67
C GLY A 52 5.74 -8.85 -0.95
N LYS A 53 4.49 -8.41 -1.16
CA LYS A 53 3.90 -7.22 -0.50
C LYS A 53 4.09 -7.22 1.03
N ASP A 54 3.74 -8.33 1.68
CA ASP A 54 3.87 -8.48 3.14
C ASP A 54 5.31 -8.28 3.63
N GLY A 55 6.27 -8.82 2.88
CA GLY A 55 7.69 -8.70 3.18
C GLY A 55 8.16 -7.25 3.10
N VAL A 56 7.75 -6.53 2.05
CA VAL A 56 8.08 -5.11 1.87
C VAL A 56 7.48 -4.26 2.98
N ILE A 57 6.18 -4.41 3.25
CA ILE A 57 5.48 -3.67 4.31
C ILE A 57 6.13 -3.90 5.67
N LYS A 58 6.46 -5.17 5.98
CA LYS A 58 7.18 -5.51 7.21
C LYS A 58 8.51 -4.77 7.32
N ARG A 59 9.32 -4.76 6.25
CA ARG A 59 10.63 -4.06 6.27
C ARG A 59 10.51 -2.55 6.43
N ILE A 60 9.46 -1.95 5.88
CA ILE A 60 9.17 -0.52 6.05
C ILE A 60 8.78 -0.25 7.51
N ALA A 61 7.86 -1.05 8.07
CA ALA A 61 7.31 -0.82 9.40
C ALA A 61 8.25 -1.22 10.56
N ASP A 62 9.22 -2.11 10.33
CA ASP A 62 10.12 -2.71 11.36
C ASP A 62 10.72 -1.69 12.36
N HIS A 63 10.98 -0.45 11.93
CA HIS A 63 11.59 0.60 12.77
C HIS A 63 10.79 1.89 12.90
N LEU A 64 9.58 1.93 12.34
CA LEU A 64 8.70 3.10 12.46
C LEU A 64 7.92 3.04 13.77
N SER A 65 7.57 4.20 14.32
CA SER A 65 6.67 4.28 15.46
C SER A 65 5.31 3.66 15.11
N PRO A 66 4.82 2.68 15.89
CA PRO A 66 3.54 2.02 15.64
C PRO A 66 2.34 2.92 15.97
N ARG A 67 2.55 4.02 16.70
CA ARG A 67 1.47 4.97 17.01
C ARG A 67 1.08 5.81 15.79
N GLU A 68 2.06 6.16 14.96
CA GLU A 68 1.87 6.98 13.76
C GLU A 68 2.01 6.16 12.46
N THR A 69 2.08 4.83 12.56
CA THR A 69 2.09 3.92 11.40
C THR A 69 0.91 2.97 11.48
N ARG A 70 0.08 2.96 10.45
CA ARG A 70 -1.08 2.07 10.33
C ARG A 70 -0.84 1.09 9.20
N ILE A 71 -0.88 -0.21 9.48
CA ILE A 71 -0.92 -1.25 8.45
C ILE A 71 -2.37 -1.66 8.24
N VAL A 72 -2.84 -1.55 7.00
CA VAL A 72 -4.24 -1.78 6.63
C VAL A 72 -4.28 -2.96 5.67
N ALA A 73 -4.91 -4.06 6.08
CA ALA A 73 -5.08 -5.27 5.29
C ALA A 73 -6.54 -5.73 5.43
N LEU A 74 -7.44 -5.10 4.68
CA LEU A 74 -8.87 -5.43 4.73
C LEU A 74 -9.13 -6.76 4.03
N GLY A 75 -9.92 -7.62 4.68
CA GLY A 75 -10.38 -8.88 4.09
C GLY A 75 -11.53 -8.68 3.10
N LYS A 76 -12.20 -9.79 2.77
CA LYS A 76 -13.42 -9.80 1.95
C LYS A 76 -14.43 -8.76 2.47
N PRO A 77 -15.09 -7.98 1.58
CA PRO A 77 -16.13 -7.04 2.00
C PRO A 77 -17.25 -7.76 2.76
N SER A 78 -17.73 -7.14 3.83
CA SER A 78 -18.93 -7.57 4.56
C SER A 78 -20.21 -7.29 3.79
N ASP A 79 -21.34 -7.86 4.21
CA ASP A 79 -22.66 -7.57 3.62
C ASP A 79 -23.03 -6.07 3.68
N ARG A 80 -22.51 -5.36 4.69
CA ARG A 80 -22.68 -3.91 4.78
C ARG A 80 -21.81 -3.20 3.76
N ASP A 81 -20.55 -3.63 3.59
CA ASP A 81 -19.62 -3.02 2.64
C ASP A 81 -20.10 -3.16 1.20
N THR A 82 -20.66 -4.32 0.83
CA THR A 82 -21.20 -4.56 -0.53
C THR A 82 -22.44 -3.73 -0.84
N ARG A 83 -23.14 -3.22 0.18
CA ARG A 83 -24.32 -2.35 0.05
C ARG A 83 -24.03 -0.88 0.35
N SER A 84 -22.77 -0.55 0.63
CA SER A 84 -22.31 0.80 0.93
C SER A 84 -21.58 1.38 -0.27
N TRP A 85 -21.29 2.68 -0.22
CA TRP A 85 -20.40 3.28 -1.20
C TRP A 85 -19.03 2.58 -1.15
N TYR A 86 -18.47 2.21 -2.30
CA TYR A 86 -17.30 1.32 -2.35
C TYR A 86 -16.09 1.82 -1.56
N PHE A 87 -15.79 3.12 -1.65
CA PHE A 87 -14.66 3.73 -0.94
C PHE A 87 -14.91 3.88 0.57
N GLN A 88 -16.15 3.76 1.04
CA GLN A 88 -16.54 3.98 2.44
C GLN A 88 -15.82 3.03 3.40
N ARG A 89 -15.53 1.79 3.00
CA ARG A 89 -14.80 0.85 3.87
C ARG A 89 -13.32 1.19 4.01
N TYR A 90 -12.75 1.94 3.05
CA TYR A 90 -11.33 2.34 3.06
C TYR A 90 -11.13 3.69 3.73
N ALA A 91 -12.11 4.60 3.62
CA ALA A 91 -12.03 5.97 4.14
C ALA A 91 -11.66 6.07 5.64
N PRO A 92 -12.18 5.22 6.56
CA PRO A 92 -11.79 5.23 7.98
C PRO A 92 -10.32 4.89 8.26
N HIS A 93 -9.60 4.38 7.25
CA HIS A 93 -8.21 3.95 7.37
C HIS A 93 -7.22 4.92 6.71
N LEU A 94 -7.72 6.02 6.14
CA LEU A 94 -6.86 7.08 5.59
C LEU A 94 -6.03 7.74 6.69
N PRO A 95 -4.80 8.19 6.39
CA PRO A 95 -3.90 8.77 7.38
C PRO A 95 -4.41 10.13 7.89
N ALA A 96 -4.32 10.34 9.20
CA ALA A 96 -4.42 11.67 9.81
C ALA A 96 -3.06 12.38 9.83
N ASP A 97 -3.02 13.65 10.27
CA ASP A 97 -1.80 14.45 10.30
C ASP A 97 -0.64 13.75 11.03
N GLY A 98 0.48 13.61 10.32
CA GLY A 98 1.67 12.94 10.81
C GLY A 98 1.66 11.42 10.70
N GLU A 99 0.57 10.82 10.21
CA GLU A 99 0.45 9.38 10.03
C GLU A 99 0.97 8.88 8.68
N ILE A 100 1.52 7.67 8.72
CA ILE A 100 1.82 6.85 7.55
C ILE A 100 0.87 5.66 7.53
N ALA A 101 0.03 5.56 6.50
CA ALA A 101 -0.82 4.41 6.26
C ALA A 101 -0.24 3.51 5.15
N LEU A 102 -0.02 2.23 5.46
CA LEU A 102 0.49 1.21 4.55
C LEU A 102 -0.64 0.24 4.20
N PHE A 103 -1.19 0.37 2.99
CA PHE A 103 -2.29 -0.43 2.49
C PHE A 103 -1.76 -1.68 1.77
N ASN A 104 -1.98 -2.85 2.37
CA ASN A 104 -1.75 -4.14 1.74
C ASN A 104 -3.01 -4.53 0.96
N ARG A 105 -2.99 -4.30 -0.35
CA ARG A 105 -4.19 -4.12 -1.17
C ARG A 105 -5.00 -2.88 -0.75
N SER A 106 -5.89 -2.45 -1.63
CA SER A 106 -6.63 -1.21 -1.47
C SER A 106 -7.96 -1.26 -2.23
N TRP A 107 -8.55 -0.09 -2.51
CA TRP A 107 -9.67 0.05 -3.44
C TRP A 107 -9.37 -0.50 -4.85
N TYR A 108 -8.11 -0.70 -5.22
CA TYR A 108 -7.77 -1.40 -6.46
C TYR A 108 -8.12 -2.88 -6.48
N ASN A 109 -8.62 -3.46 -5.36
CA ASN A 109 -9.27 -4.76 -5.36
C ASN A 109 -10.40 -4.85 -6.41
N ARG A 110 -11.16 -3.76 -6.64
CA ARG A 110 -12.22 -3.70 -7.67
C ARG A 110 -11.69 -3.87 -9.09
N ALA A 111 -10.48 -3.38 -9.36
CA ALA A 111 -9.82 -3.51 -10.66
C ALA A 111 -9.06 -4.84 -10.85
N GLY A 112 -9.13 -5.75 -9.88
CA GLY A 112 -8.34 -6.98 -9.90
C GLY A 112 -9.10 -8.18 -9.36
N VAL A 113 -8.97 -8.43 -8.06
CA VAL A 113 -9.44 -9.69 -7.45
C VAL A 113 -10.96 -9.78 -7.35
N GLU A 114 -11.67 -8.66 -7.17
CA GLU A 114 -13.11 -8.68 -6.96
C GLU A 114 -13.91 -9.23 -8.18
N PRO A 115 -13.70 -8.78 -9.43
CA PRO A 115 -14.42 -9.36 -10.57
C PRO A 115 -14.07 -10.84 -10.80
N VAL A 116 -12.80 -11.23 -10.60
CA VAL A 116 -12.36 -12.63 -10.73
C VAL A 116 -13.05 -13.54 -9.71
N MET A 117 -13.32 -13.03 -8.51
CA MET A 117 -13.97 -13.76 -7.42
C MET A 117 -15.50 -13.57 -7.39
N GLY A 118 -16.09 -12.85 -8.34
CA GLY A 118 -17.52 -12.57 -8.38
C GLY A 118 -18.02 -11.63 -7.27
N PHE A 119 -17.15 -10.78 -6.72
CA PHE A 119 -17.50 -9.76 -5.72
C PHE A 119 -17.80 -8.39 -6.33
N ALA A 120 -17.68 -8.26 -7.64
CA ALA A 120 -18.03 -7.08 -8.40
C ALA A 120 -18.62 -7.48 -9.75
N SER A 121 -19.69 -6.81 -10.14
CA SER A 121 -20.21 -6.80 -11.51
C SER A 121 -19.36 -5.92 -12.42
N ASP A 122 -19.43 -6.16 -13.73
CA ASP A 122 -18.73 -5.31 -14.73
C ASP A 122 -19.13 -3.83 -14.59
N GLN A 123 -20.40 -3.55 -14.30
CA GLN A 123 -20.88 -2.19 -14.08
C GLN A 123 -20.25 -1.52 -12.85
N GLU A 124 -20.01 -2.27 -11.75
CA GLU A 124 -19.31 -1.75 -10.58
C GLU A 124 -17.83 -1.50 -10.84
N VAL A 125 -17.21 -2.30 -11.70
CA VAL A 125 -15.81 -2.12 -12.12
C VAL A 125 -15.67 -0.86 -12.97
N GLU A 126 -16.52 -0.66 -13.96
CA GLU A 126 -16.54 0.57 -14.77
C GLU A 126 -16.79 1.81 -13.90
N ALA A 127 -17.81 1.75 -13.02
CA ALA A 127 -18.07 2.82 -12.06
C ALA A 127 -16.85 3.08 -11.14
N PHE A 128 -16.06 2.07 -10.79
CA PHE A 128 -14.83 2.29 -10.03
C PHE A 128 -13.79 3.08 -10.85
N TYR A 129 -13.58 2.75 -12.12
CA TYR A 129 -12.63 3.48 -12.96
C TYR A 129 -13.02 4.95 -13.15
N ASP A 130 -14.32 5.23 -13.28
CA ASP A 130 -14.83 6.60 -13.36
C ASP A 130 -14.59 7.40 -12.06
N ASN A 131 -14.66 6.74 -10.91
CA ASN A 131 -14.63 7.40 -9.60
C ASN A 131 -13.26 7.44 -8.92
N VAL A 132 -12.37 6.47 -9.18
CA VAL A 132 -11.10 6.33 -8.44
C VAL A 132 -10.20 7.56 -8.62
N GLY A 133 -10.16 8.13 -9.82
CA GLY A 133 -9.40 9.34 -10.10
C GLY A 133 -9.89 10.53 -9.28
N ALA A 134 -11.21 10.73 -9.21
CA ALA A 134 -11.82 11.81 -8.43
C ALA A 134 -11.58 11.62 -6.92
N PHE A 135 -11.74 10.39 -6.42
CA PHE A 135 -11.49 10.06 -5.02
C PHE A 135 -10.04 10.37 -4.62
N GLU A 136 -9.06 9.91 -5.38
CA GLU A 136 -7.63 10.19 -5.10
C GLU A 136 -7.30 11.68 -5.23
N GLN A 137 -7.89 12.38 -6.22
CA GLN A 137 -7.70 13.83 -6.36
C GLN A 137 -8.23 14.61 -5.15
N MET A 138 -9.36 14.18 -4.56
CA MET A 138 -9.86 14.80 -3.32
C MET A 138 -8.85 14.67 -2.19
N LEU A 139 -8.25 13.49 -2.00
CA LEU A 139 -7.26 13.25 -0.96
C LEU A 139 -5.97 14.05 -1.19
N VAL A 140 -5.49 14.12 -2.42
CA VAL A 140 -4.29 14.89 -2.78
C VAL A 140 -4.53 16.39 -2.58
N ARG A 141 -5.68 16.91 -3.00
CA ARG A 141 -6.05 18.33 -2.78
C ARG A 141 -6.17 18.66 -1.30
N ASP A 142 -6.64 17.72 -0.49
CA ASP A 142 -6.70 17.88 0.95
C ASP A 142 -5.32 17.81 1.61
N GLY A 143 -4.28 17.32 0.93
CA GLY A 143 -2.88 17.32 1.40
C GLY A 143 -2.28 15.93 1.66
N THR A 144 -2.97 14.86 1.28
CA THR A 144 -2.46 13.49 1.40
C THR A 144 -1.48 13.18 0.26
N GLN A 145 -0.26 12.75 0.60
CA GLN A 145 0.68 12.22 -0.37
C GLN A 145 0.39 10.73 -0.61
N ILE A 146 0.04 10.37 -1.86
CA ILE A 146 -0.28 9.00 -2.26
C ILE A 146 0.86 8.40 -3.08
N LEU A 147 1.39 7.27 -2.63
CA LEU A 147 2.38 6.45 -3.33
C LEU A 147 1.75 5.11 -3.70
N LYS A 148 1.76 4.75 -4.99
CA LYS A 148 1.13 3.52 -5.49
C LYS A 148 2.17 2.61 -6.13
N TYR A 149 2.32 1.40 -5.61
CA TYR A 149 3.27 0.39 -6.10
C TYR A 149 2.53 -0.86 -6.59
N TYR A 150 2.95 -1.39 -7.74
CA TYR A 150 2.47 -2.64 -8.33
C TYR A 150 3.65 -3.57 -8.63
#